data_AF-A0A075G625-F1
#
_entry.id   AF-A0A075G625-F1
#
_cell.length_a   1.000
_cell.length_b   1.000
_cell.length_c   1.000
_cell.angle_alpha   90.00
_cell.angle_beta   90.00
_cell.angle_gamma   90.00
#
_symmetry.space_group_name_H-M   'P 1'
#
loop_
_entity.id
_entity.type
_entity.pdbx_description
1 polymer ?
#
loop_
_entity_poly.entity_id
_entity_poly.type
_entity_poly.pdbx_seq_one_letter_code
_entity_poly.pdbx_strand_id
1 'polypeptide(L)'
;MELAERKASKARAWSAVEDGEDLAALLKDPNHGLIVLEEPEEADSSKPQGVSYIRIDDGRILKIRMPLEMPAKETHPKASEEPPEVPMSPPDGMPPPLGMPPMPPPPGMPPMPPPVTKDE
;
A
#
# COMPACT_ATOMS: atom_id res chain seq x y z
N MET A 1 -8.59 11.25 5.31
CA MET A 1 -9.48 10.58 4.34
C MET A 1 -8.74 10.19 3.07
N GLU A 2 -7.99 11.12 2.49
CA GLU A 2 -7.23 10.93 1.24
C GLU A 2 -6.34 9.66 1.20
N LEU A 3 -5.62 9.34 2.27
CA LEU A 3 -4.80 8.11 2.32
C LEU A 3 -5.63 6.83 2.23
N ALA A 4 -6.82 6.80 2.83
CA ALA A 4 -7.71 5.64 2.78
C ALA A 4 -8.30 5.48 1.38
N GLU A 5 -8.70 6.59 0.77
CA GLU A 5 -9.19 6.62 -0.61
C GLU A 5 -8.11 6.17 -1.60
N ARG A 6 -6.87 6.66 -1.47
CA ARG A 6 -5.76 6.24 -2.32
C ARG A 6 -5.49 4.72 -2.21
N LYS A 7 -5.58 4.16 -1.00
CA LYS A 7 -5.44 2.71 -0.79
C LYS A 7 -6.61 1.95 -1.43
N ALA A 8 -7.85 2.41 -1.24
CA ALA A 8 -9.04 1.80 -1.83
C ALA A 8 -9.00 1.85 -3.37
N SER A 9 -8.58 2.96 -3.96
CA SER A 9 -8.43 3.10 -5.41
C SER A 9 -7.38 2.15 -5.98
N LYS A 10 -6.27 1.93 -5.27
CA LYS A 10 -5.27 0.93 -5.68
C LYS A 10 -5.83 -0.50 -5.65
N ALA A 11 -6.61 -0.83 -4.62
CA ALA A 11 -7.27 -2.13 -4.53
C ALA A 11 -8.27 -2.33 -5.68
N ARG A 12 -9.12 -1.33 -5.96
CA ARG A 12 -10.05 -1.35 -7.11
C ARG A 12 -9.34 -1.53 -8.45
N ALA A 13 -8.23 -0.81 -8.65
CA ALA A 13 -7.45 -0.93 -9.87
C ALA A 13 -6.83 -2.33 -10.04
N TRP A 14 -6.47 -3.01 -8.95
CA TRP A 14 -5.98 -4.38 -9.00
C TRP A 14 -7.09 -5.37 -9.35
N SER A 15 -8.26 -5.24 -8.72
CA SER A 15 -9.42 -6.10 -9.01
C SER A 15 -9.95 -5.93 -10.45
N ALA A 16 -9.82 -4.75 -11.05
CA ALA A 16 -10.25 -4.51 -12.43
C ALA A 16 -9.41 -5.22 -13.50
N VAL A 17 -8.22 -5.75 -13.13
CA VAL A 17 -7.35 -6.52 -14.04
C VAL A 17 -7.68 -8.01 -13.98
N GLU A 18 -8.31 -8.48 -12.90
CA GLU A 18 -8.85 -9.83 -12.81
C GLU A 18 -10.18 -9.90 -13.56
N ASP A 19 -10.37 -10.92 -14.40
CA ASP A 19 -11.64 -11.20 -15.09
C ASP A 19 -12.66 -11.82 -14.10
N GLY A 20 -12.84 -11.15 -12.97
CA GLY A 20 -13.70 -11.55 -11.86
C GLY A 20 -15.02 -10.78 -11.87
N GLU A 21 -16.08 -11.45 -11.46
CA GLU A 21 -17.39 -10.82 -11.27
C GLU A 21 -17.35 -9.80 -10.12
N ASP A 22 -17.80 -8.56 -10.36
CA ASP A 22 -17.96 -7.55 -9.31
C ASP A 22 -19.27 -7.77 -8.54
N LEU A 23 -19.23 -8.68 -7.58
CA LEU A 23 -20.37 -8.99 -6.70
C LEU A 23 -20.85 -7.77 -5.91
N ALA A 24 -19.94 -6.87 -5.54
CA ALA A 24 -20.30 -5.68 -4.79
C ALA A 24 -21.08 -4.68 -5.65
N ALA A 25 -20.80 -4.59 -6.95
CA ALA A 25 -21.61 -3.83 -7.90
C ALA A 25 -22.95 -4.52 -8.19
N LEU A 26 -22.94 -5.84 -8.41
CA LEU A 26 -24.14 -6.64 -8.68
C LEU A 26 -25.17 -6.53 -7.55
N LEU A 27 -24.72 -6.66 -6.30
CA LEU A 27 -25.59 -6.60 -5.11
C LEU A 27 -26.14 -5.21 -4.78
N LYS A 28 -25.76 -4.15 -5.52
CA LYS A 28 -26.37 -2.82 -5.36
C LYS A 28 -27.79 -2.75 -5.89
N ASP A 29 -28.13 -3.59 -6.87
CA ASP A 29 -29.51 -3.69 -7.36
C ASP A 29 -30.34 -4.47 -6.33
N PRO A 30 -31.36 -3.87 -5.69
CA PRO A 30 -32.22 -4.60 -4.76
C PRO A 30 -32.94 -5.81 -5.38
N ASN A 31 -33.03 -5.89 -6.71
CA ASN A 31 -33.62 -7.01 -7.44
C ASN A 31 -32.58 -7.91 -8.13
N HIS A 32 -31.38 -8.06 -7.53
CA HIS A 32 -30.30 -8.88 -8.07
C HIS A 32 -30.63 -10.38 -8.23
N GLY A 33 -31.75 -10.87 -7.69
CA GLY A 33 -32.23 -12.25 -7.89
C GLY A 33 -31.41 -13.34 -7.17
N LEU A 34 -30.54 -12.93 -6.24
CA LEU A 34 -29.66 -13.81 -5.48
C LEU A 34 -30.06 -13.82 -4.01
N ILE A 35 -29.79 -14.93 -3.33
CA ILE A 35 -29.93 -15.05 -1.89
C ILE A 35 -28.57 -14.69 -1.26
N VAL A 36 -28.58 -13.68 -0.37
CA VAL A 36 -27.39 -13.26 0.37
C VAL A 36 -27.44 -13.85 1.78
N LEU A 37 -26.46 -14.68 2.11
CA LEU A 37 -26.25 -15.23 3.44
C LEU A 37 -25.20 -14.38 4.16
N GLU A 38 -25.45 -13.94 5.39
CA GLU A 38 -24.52 -13.10 6.15
C GLU A 38 -23.83 -13.88 7.26
N GLU A 39 -22.50 -13.77 7.36
CA GLU A 39 -21.70 -14.41 8.42
C GLU A 39 -20.74 -13.38 9.06
N PRO A 40 -20.80 -13.14 10.38
CA PRO A 40 -21.85 -13.62 11.28
C PRO A 40 -23.21 -12.98 10.92
N GLU A 41 -24.30 -13.65 11.32
CA GLU A 41 -25.68 -13.13 11.12
C GLU A 41 -25.84 -11.74 11.74
N GLU A 42 -25.27 -11.53 12.94
CA GLU A 42 -25.17 -10.24 13.60
C GLU A 42 -23.70 -9.80 13.69
N ALA A 43 -23.37 -8.67 13.04
CA ALA A 43 -22.03 -8.09 13.11
C ALA A 43 -21.97 -6.93 14.13
N ASP A 44 -20.84 -6.83 14.82
CA ASP A 44 -20.56 -5.74 15.74
C ASP A 44 -20.40 -4.41 14.97
N SER A 45 -21.40 -3.54 15.08
CA SER A 45 -21.40 -2.23 14.42
C SER A 45 -20.55 -1.17 15.13
N SER A 46 -19.93 -1.48 16.27
CA SER A 46 -19.09 -0.52 17.02
C SER A 46 -17.73 -0.27 16.35
N LYS A 47 -17.25 -1.24 15.57
CA LYS A 47 -15.95 -1.17 14.87
C LYS A 47 -16.16 -1.14 13.36
N PRO A 48 -15.27 -0.49 12.59
CA PRO A 48 -15.26 -0.60 11.15
C PRO A 48 -15.19 -2.07 10.71
N GLN A 49 -15.97 -2.45 9.71
CA GLN A 49 -16.05 -3.84 9.23
C GLN A 49 -15.42 -3.96 7.84
N GLY A 50 -14.64 -5.03 7.65
CA GLY A 50 -14.25 -5.54 6.35
C GLY A 50 -15.36 -6.44 5.83
N VAL A 51 -15.71 -6.27 4.56
CA VAL A 51 -16.76 -7.07 3.91
C VAL A 51 -16.17 -7.77 2.71
N SER A 52 -16.41 -9.07 2.62
CA SER A 52 -16.06 -9.89 1.46
C SER A 52 -17.30 -10.62 0.95
N TYR A 53 -17.41 -10.76 -0.37
CA TYR A 53 -18.49 -11.48 -1.04
C TYR A 53 -17.92 -12.70 -1.74
N ILE A 54 -18.55 -13.86 -1.55
CA ILE A 54 -18.12 -15.14 -2.13
C ILE A 54 -19.33 -15.79 -2.77
N ARG A 55 -19.22 -16.17 -4.04
CA ARG A 55 -20.27 -16.94 -4.70
C ARG A 55 -20.22 -18.40 -4.28
N ILE A 56 -21.34 -18.93 -3.79
CA ILE A 56 -21.47 -20.34 -3.42
C ILE A 56 -21.89 -21.14 -4.65
N ASP A 57 -22.90 -20.63 -5.36
CA ASP A 57 -23.47 -21.19 -6.59
C ASP A 57 -24.20 -20.09 -7.38
N ASP A 58 -24.93 -20.47 -8.43
CA ASP A 58 -25.63 -19.54 -9.31
C ASP A 58 -26.67 -18.68 -8.60
N GLY A 59 -27.27 -19.16 -7.49
CA GLY A 59 -28.35 -18.47 -6.79
C GLY A 59 -27.96 -17.85 -5.44
N ARG A 60 -26.75 -18.11 -4.94
CA ARG A 60 -26.38 -17.77 -3.55
C ARG A 60 -25.00 -17.12 -3.42
N ILE A 61 -24.94 -16.07 -2.61
CA ILE A 61 -23.72 -15.38 -2.22
C ILE A 61 -23.59 -15.39 -0.70
N LEU A 62 -22.37 -15.62 -0.22
CA LEU A 62 -21.97 -15.44 1.17
C LEU A 62 -21.33 -14.07 1.35
N LYS A 63 -21.85 -13.27 2.28
CA LYS A 63 -21.29 -12.00 2.73
C LYS A 63 -20.62 -12.19 4.08
N ILE A 64 -19.29 -12.19 4.08
CA ILE A 64 -18.49 -12.30 5.31
C ILE A 64 -18.21 -10.90 5.83
N ARG A 65 -18.54 -10.65 7.10
CA ARG A 65 -18.25 -9.41 7.82
C ARG A 65 -17.28 -9.69 8.96
N MET A 66 -16.20 -8.92 9.02
CA MET A 66 -15.20 -9.05 10.09
C MET A 66 -14.75 -7.67 10.59
N PRO A 67 -14.55 -7.49 11.91
CA PRO A 67 -14.06 -6.23 12.44
C PRO A 67 -12.63 -5.96 11.97
N LEU A 68 -12.39 -4.74 11.52
CA LEU A 68 -11.06 -4.24 11.17
C LEU A 68 -10.44 -3.60 12.41
N GLU A 69 -9.52 -4.33 13.03
CA GLU A 69 -8.71 -3.80 14.12
C GLU A 69 -7.40 -3.26 13.54
N MET A 70 -7.14 -1.97 13.78
CA MET A 70 -5.83 -1.39 13.50
C MET A 70 -5.10 -1.25 14.83
N PRO A 71 -3.90 -1.85 14.98
CA PRO A 71 -3.08 -1.55 16.15
C PRO A 71 -2.85 -0.04 16.15
N ALA A 72 -3.17 0.61 17.27
CA ALA A 72 -2.83 2.01 17.45
C ALA A 72 -1.32 2.12 17.22
N LYS A 73 -0.92 2.86 16.19
CA LYS A 73 0.49 3.16 15.98
C LYS A 73 0.86 4.03 17.17
N GLU A 74 1.53 3.45 18.17
CA GLU A 74 2.13 4.23 19.23
C GLU A 74 3.02 5.25 18.52
N THR A 75 2.63 6.51 18.62
CA THR A 75 3.48 7.60 18.18
C THR A 75 4.64 7.59 19.14
N HIS A 76 5.65 6.78 18.88
CA HIS A 76 6.97 7.03 19.44
C HIS A 76 7.26 8.49 19.08
N PRO A 77 7.44 9.39 20.07
CA PRO A 77 7.89 10.74 19.76
C PRO A 77 9.13 10.55 18.89
N LYS A 78 9.18 11.24 17.75
CA LYS A 78 10.34 11.23 16.85
C LYS A 78 11.56 11.53 17.72
N ALA A 79 12.28 10.49 18.14
CA ALA A 79 13.65 10.66 18.53
C ALA A 79 14.31 11.23 17.28
N SER A 80 14.86 12.42 17.41
CA SER A 80 15.75 12.97 16.41
C SER A 80 16.92 12.01 16.32
N GLU A 81 16.81 11.03 15.42
CA GLU A 81 17.88 10.09 15.12
C GLU A 81 18.82 10.85 14.17
N GLU A 82 19.60 11.77 14.74
CA GLU A 82 20.91 12.03 14.17
C GLU A 82 21.66 10.69 14.23
N PRO A 83 22.13 10.15 13.10
CA PRO A 83 22.86 8.90 13.13
C PRO A 83 24.12 9.12 13.97
N PRO A 84 24.45 8.24 14.93
CA PRO A 84 25.74 8.30 15.59
C PRO A 84 26.81 8.12 14.52
N GLU A 85 27.72 9.09 14.39
CA GLU A 85 28.92 8.96 13.56
C GLU A 85 29.75 7.81 14.13
N VAL A 86 29.58 6.62 13.56
CA VAL A 86 30.43 5.47 13.83
C VAL A 86 31.79 5.74 13.17
N PRO A 87 32.90 5.85 13.92
CA PRO A 87 34.22 5.91 13.30
C PRO A 87 34.46 4.59 12.58
N MET A 88 34.56 4.64 11.25
CA MET A 88 34.95 3.51 10.42
C MET A 88 36.44 3.21 10.59
N SER A 89 36.79 2.60 11.71
CA SER A 89 38.07 1.91 11.84
C SER A 89 37.90 0.50 11.24
N PRO A 90 38.64 0.14 10.18
CA PRO A 90 38.61 -1.23 9.69
C PRO A 90 39.13 -2.18 10.78
N PRO A 91 38.54 -3.38 10.93
CA PRO A 91 39.05 -4.37 11.87
C PRO A 91 40.47 -4.78 11.48
N ASP A 92 41.39 -4.75 12.46
CA ASP A 92 42.78 -5.17 12.28
C ASP A 92 42.83 -6.60 11.70
N GLY A 93 43.47 -6.76 10.55
CA GLY A 93 43.78 -8.06 9.95
C GLY A 93 43.14 -8.36 8.59
N MET A 94 42.31 -7.47 8.02
CA MET A 94 41.85 -7.66 6.63
C MET A 94 42.92 -7.22 5.62
N PRO A 95 43.28 -8.08 4.63
CA PRO A 95 44.14 -7.65 3.53
C PRO A 95 43.44 -6.52 2.75
N PRO A 96 44.19 -5.54 2.22
CA PRO A 96 43.59 -4.44 1.47
C PRO A 96 42.81 -4.99 0.27
N PRO A 97 41.62 -4.43 -0.04
CA PRO A 97 40.85 -4.88 -1.19
C PRO A 97 41.68 -4.70 -2.46
N LEU A 98 41.81 -5.78 -3.23
CA LEU A 98 42.44 -5.76 -4.54
C LEU A 98 41.78 -4.67 -5.39
N GLY A 99 42.58 -3.73 -5.88
CA GLY A 99 42.12 -2.50 -6.52
C GLY A 99 41.08 -2.77 -7.58
N MET A 100 39.88 -2.22 -7.39
CA MET A 100 38.85 -2.23 -8.42
C MET A 100 39.37 -1.43 -9.63
N PRO A 101 39.12 -1.90 -10.87
CA PRO A 101 39.45 -1.12 -12.05
C PRO A 101 38.75 0.24 -11.99
N PRO A 102 39.36 1.33 -12.52
CA PRO A 102 38.76 2.65 -12.47
C PRO A 102 37.38 2.62 -13.13
N MET A 103 36.37 3.12 -12.42
CA MET A 103 35.03 3.26 -12.98
C MET A 103 35.07 4.23 -14.17
N PRO A 104 34.31 3.97 -15.25
CA PRO A 104 34.19 4.92 -16.34
C PRO A 104 33.59 6.24 -15.83
N PRO A 105 33.99 7.39 -16.40
CA PRO A 105 33.45 8.67 -16.00
C PRO A 105 31.93 8.70 -16.21
N PRO A 106 31.16 9.29 -15.29
CA PRO A 106 29.71 9.38 -15.43
C PRO A 106 29.36 10.15 -16.72
N PRO A 107 28.29 9.74 -17.44
CA PRO A 107 27.80 10.47 -18.60
C PRO A 107 27.58 11.94 -18.23
N GLY A 108 28.11 12.86 -19.05
CA GLY A 108 28.00 14.30 -18.82
C GLY A 108 26.54 14.70 -18.63
N MET A 109 26.25 15.37 -17.50
CA MET A 109 24.92 15.90 -17.22
C MET A 109 24.54 16.89 -18.32
N PRO A 110 23.29 16.87 -18.82
CA PRO A 110 22.83 17.88 -19.77
C PRO A 110 22.97 19.28 -19.15
N PRO A 111 23.28 20.31 -19.96
CA PRO A 111 23.45 21.67 -19.45
C PRO A 111 22.21 22.11 -18.71
N MET A 112 22.40 22.71 -17.53
CA MET A 112 21.29 23.26 -16.76
C MET A 112 20.59 24.36 -17.57
N PRO A 113 19.25 24.42 -17.55
CA PRO A 113 18.53 25.51 -18.20
C PRO A 113 18.96 26.86 -17.60
N PRO A 114 18.98 27.94 -18.40
CA PRO A 114 19.34 29.25 -17.91
C PRO A 114 18.40 29.70 -16.78
N PRO A 115 18.91 30.46 -15.78
CA PRO A 115 18.09 30.98 -14.71
C PRO A 115 17.03 31.92 -15.27
N VAL A 116 15.79 31.73 -14.84
CA VAL A 116 14.69 32.64 -15.15
C VAL A 116 14.90 33.91 -14.33
N THR A 117 15.45 34.96 -14.93
CA THR A 117 15.35 36.30 -14.38
C THR A 117 13.90 36.75 -14.55
N LYS A 118 13.24 37.19 -13.47
CA LYS A 118 11.98 37.91 -13.60
C LYS A 118 12.32 39.26 -14.24
N ASP A 119 11.91 39.48 -15.48
CA ASP A 119 11.88 40.81 -16.07
C ASP A 119 10.93 41.69 -15.25
N GLU A 120 11.41 42.87 -14.87
CA GLU A 120 10.66 43.98 -14.26
C GLU A 120 9.97 44.79 -15.35
#